data_AF-A0A0V1MWK0-F1
#
_entry.id   AF-A0A0V1MWK0-F1
#
_cell.length_a   1.000
_cell.length_b   1.000
_cell.length_c   1.000
_cell.angle_alpha   90.00
_cell.angle_beta   90.00
_cell.angle_gamma   90.00
#
_symmetry.space_group_name_H-M   'P 1'
#
loop_
_entity.id
_entity.type
_entity.pdbx_description
1 polymer ?
#
loop_
_entity_poly.entity_id
_entity_poly.type
_entity_poly.pdbx_seq_one_letter_code
_entity_poly.pdbx_strand_id
1 'polypeptide(L)'
;MIVHKNLQKADSLLMFKMEDAYYFYDIELAILGSNSSDYADYKSQTRQEYSQMSDEAYRTKRLKVLKTFLQIPNIFRTKLFSEEFEQNARKNICGEVEELSNQI
;
A
#
# COMPACT_ATOMS: atom_id res chain seq x y z
N MET A 1 36.00 -27.59 -5.22
CA MET A 1 34.54 -27.50 -4.98
C MET A 1 34.24 -26.51 -3.84
N ILE A 2 34.58 -25.23 -3.98
CA ILE A 2 34.40 -24.21 -2.91
C ILE A 2 33.55 -23.01 -3.39
N VAL A 3 33.39 -22.82 -4.70
CA VAL A 3 32.65 -21.67 -5.25
C VAL A 3 31.12 -21.76 -5.03
N HIS A 4 30.55 -22.96 -4.89
CA HIS A 4 29.09 -23.14 -4.76
C HIS A 4 28.52 -22.81 -3.37
N LYS A 5 29.31 -22.87 -2.28
CA LYS A 5 28.80 -22.61 -0.92
C LYS A 5 28.72 -21.12 -0.55
N ASN A 6 29.48 -20.26 -1.24
CA ASN A 6 29.50 -18.83 -0.94
C ASN A 6 28.35 -18.05 -1.61
N LEU A 7 27.83 -18.50 -2.76
CA LEU A 7 26.67 -17.85 -3.39
C LEU A 7 25.39 -18.03 -2.55
N GLN A 8 25.10 -19.24 -2.07
CA GLN A 8 23.90 -19.48 -1.23
C GLN A 8 23.90 -18.67 0.07
N LYS A 9 25.08 -18.37 0.63
CA LYS A 9 25.22 -17.61 1.86
C LYS A 9 25.05 -16.10 1.62
N ALA A 10 25.53 -15.60 0.49
CA ALA A 10 25.30 -14.23 0.05
C ALA A 10 23.82 -14.00 -0.30
N ASP A 11 23.17 -14.93 -1.02
CA ASP A 11 21.74 -14.89 -1.33
C ASP A 11 20.88 -14.95 -0.06
N SER A 12 21.25 -15.77 0.92
CA SER A 12 20.56 -15.84 2.22
C SER A 12 20.71 -14.56 3.04
N LEU A 13 21.88 -13.91 3.00
CA LEU A 13 22.12 -12.63 3.70
C LEU A 13 21.41 -11.45 2.99
N LEU A 14 21.36 -11.49 1.65
CA LEU A 14 20.61 -10.52 0.84
C LEU A 14 19.11 -10.69 1.06
N MET A 15 18.61 -11.93 1.14
CA MET A 15 17.23 -12.25 1.51
C MET A 15 16.87 -11.74 2.92
N PHE A 16 17.75 -11.93 3.91
CA PHE A 16 17.51 -11.46 5.28
C PHE A 16 17.38 -9.93 5.36
N LYS A 17 18.20 -9.18 4.60
CA LYS A 17 18.08 -7.72 4.51
C LYS A 17 16.80 -7.24 3.82
N MET A 18 16.28 -8.02 2.87
CA MET A 18 15.05 -7.67 2.16
C MET A 18 13.81 -7.91 3.02
N GLU A 19 13.89 -8.80 4.00
CA GLU A 19 12.77 -9.10 4.90
C GLU A 19 12.40 -7.90 5.78
N ASP A 20 13.37 -7.25 6.43
CA ASP A 20 13.13 -6.01 7.20
C ASP A 20 12.54 -4.92 6.31
N ALA A 21 13.05 -4.76 5.09
CA ALA A 21 12.55 -3.77 4.14
C ALA A 21 11.08 -4.02 3.75
N TYR A 22 10.65 -5.29 3.67
CA TYR A 22 9.25 -5.64 3.44
C TYR A 22 8.36 -5.30 4.63
N TYR A 23 8.84 -5.49 5.86
CA TYR A 23 8.11 -5.03 7.04
C TYR A 23 7.97 -3.51 7.07
N PHE A 24 9.04 -2.75 6.77
CA PHE A 24 8.94 -1.28 6.70
C PHE A 24 7.93 -0.83 5.64
N TYR A 25 7.99 -1.43 4.45
CA TYR A 25 7.04 -1.15 3.38
C TYR A 25 5.59 -1.47 3.80
N ASP A 26 5.36 -2.61 4.44
CA ASP A 26 4.02 -3.01 4.88
C ASP A 26 3.49 -2.11 6.00
N ILE A 27 4.34 -1.66 6.92
CA ILE A 27 3.98 -0.71 7.98
C ILE A 27 3.53 0.63 7.39
N GLU A 28 4.26 1.15 6.38
CA GLU A 28 3.87 2.41 5.71
C GLU A 28 2.50 2.31 5.02
N LEU A 29 2.11 1.12 4.58
CA LEU A 29 0.84 0.87 3.88
C LEU A 29 -0.28 0.36 4.79
N ALA A 30 0.00 0.06 6.05
CA ALA A 30 -0.96 -0.58 6.96
C ALA A 30 -2.26 0.22 7.12
N ILE A 31 -2.19 1.56 7.04
CA ILE A 31 -3.36 2.44 7.10
C ILE A 31 -4.39 2.10 6.01
N LEU A 32 -3.96 1.61 4.84
CA LEU A 32 -4.86 1.20 3.77
C LEU A 32 -5.78 0.07 4.23
N GLY A 33 -5.26 -0.88 5.02
CA GLY A 33 -6.03 -2.02 5.54
C GLY A 33 -6.66 -1.81 6.91
N SER A 34 -6.64 -0.59 7.43
CA SER A 34 -7.32 -0.24 8.68
C SER A 34 -8.85 -0.43 8.57
N ASN A 35 -9.54 -0.33 9.71
CA ASN A 35 -11.00 -0.32 9.69
C ASN A 35 -11.54 0.92 8.94
N SER A 36 -12.81 0.89 8.53
CA SER A 36 -13.40 1.93 7.69
C SER A 36 -13.41 3.32 8.34
N SER A 37 -13.47 3.41 9.67
CA SER A 37 -13.45 4.70 10.38
C SER A 37 -12.06 5.33 10.28
N ASP A 38 -11.02 4.58 10.63
CA ASP A 38 -9.63 5.05 10.58
C ASP A 38 -9.24 5.41 9.14
N TYR A 39 -9.68 4.62 8.15
CA TYR A 39 -9.45 4.92 6.75
C TYR A 39 -10.16 6.21 6.31
N ALA A 40 -11.39 6.46 6.77
CA ALA A 40 -12.12 7.69 6.46
C ALA A 40 -11.41 8.93 7.04
N ASP A 41 -10.90 8.84 8.26
CA ASP A 41 -10.11 9.90 8.88
C ASP A 41 -8.81 10.15 8.12
N TYR A 42 -8.13 9.08 7.69
CA TYR A 42 -6.95 9.16 6.83
C TYR A 42 -7.25 9.84 5.48
N LYS A 43 -8.35 9.50 4.82
CA LYS A 43 -8.80 10.16 3.57
C LYS A 43 -8.98 11.66 3.77
N SER A 44 -9.66 12.05 4.85
CA SER A 44 -9.93 13.45 5.19
C SER A 44 -8.63 14.22 5.42
N GLN A 45 -7.72 13.69 6.25
CA GLN A 45 -6.41 14.28 6.52
C GLN A 45 -5.58 14.41 5.24
N THR A 46 -5.54 13.36 4.42
CA THR A 46 -4.86 13.39 3.11
C THR A 46 -5.44 14.48 2.22
N ARG A 47 -6.77 14.65 2.16
CA ARG A 47 -7.37 15.73 1.37
C ARG A 47 -6.95 17.11 1.88
N GLN A 48 -6.85 17.29 3.20
CA GLN A 48 -6.43 18.55 3.83
C GLN A 48 -4.96 18.91 3.53
N GLU A 49 -4.05 17.92 3.55
CA GLU A 49 -2.64 18.11 3.17
C GLU A 49 -2.51 18.64 1.74
N TYR A 50 -3.40 18.22 0.85
CA TYR A 50 -3.48 18.69 -0.53
C TYR A 50 -4.55 19.77 -0.76
N SER A 51 -4.92 20.53 0.27
CA SER A 51 -5.95 21.60 0.20
C SER A 51 -5.65 22.68 -0.84
N GLN A 52 -4.37 22.89 -1.19
CA GLN A 52 -3.96 23.84 -2.23
C GLN A 52 -4.23 23.34 -3.66
N MET A 53 -4.54 22.05 -3.85
CA MET A 53 -4.94 21.51 -5.15
C MET A 53 -6.45 21.69 -5.34
N SER A 54 -6.86 22.05 -6.57
CA SER A 54 -8.28 21.98 -6.94
C SER A 54 -8.81 20.56 -6.76
N ASP A 55 -10.13 20.44 -6.51
CA ASP A 55 -10.77 19.14 -6.32
C ASP A 55 -10.56 18.21 -7.52
N GLU A 56 -10.64 18.74 -8.74
CA GLU A 56 -10.39 17.97 -9.96
C GLU A 56 -8.95 17.43 -10.03
N ALA A 57 -7.96 18.27 -9.72
CA ALA A 57 -6.55 17.88 -9.76
C ALA A 57 -6.22 16.84 -8.68
N TYR A 58 -6.75 17.02 -7.47
CA TYR A 58 -6.61 16.04 -6.38
C TYR A 58 -7.24 14.72 -6.77
N ARG A 59 -8.52 14.73 -7.18
CA ARG A 59 -9.29 13.56 -7.58
C ARG A 59 -8.58 12.76 -8.67
N THR A 60 -8.09 13.42 -9.71
CA THR A 60 -7.37 12.78 -10.82
C THR A 60 -6.10 12.08 -10.34
N LYS A 61 -5.29 12.74 -9.52
CA LYS A 61 -4.05 12.18 -8.98
C LYS A 61 -4.33 11.04 -8.00
N ARG A 62 -5.30 11.21 -7.10
CA ARG A 62 -5.66 10.22 -6.09
C ARG A 62 -6.23 8.95 -6.73
N LEU A 63 -7.15 9.08 -7.69
CA LEU A 63 -7.65 7.95 -8.47
C LEU A 63 -6.52 7.18 -9.17
N LYS A 64 -5.53 7.88 -9.73
CA LYS A 64 -4.37 7.22 -10.36
C LYS A 64 -3.61 6.35 -9.37
N VAL A 65 -3.28 6.88 -8.18
CA VAL A 65 -2.57 6.15 -7.12
C VAL A 65 -3.36 4.93 -6.66
N LEU A 66 -4.64 5.10 -6.34
CA LEU A 66 -5.51 4.02 -5.87
C LEU A 66 -5.67 2.91 -6.90
N LYS A 67 -5.86 3.27 -8.18
CA LYS A 67 -5.92 2.30 -9.28
C LYS A 67 -4.61 1.57 -9.48
N THR A 68 -3.46 2.22 -9.24
CA THR A 68 -2.16 1.53 -9.25
C THR A 68 -2.08 0.49 -8.14
N PHE A 69 -2.53 0.78 -6.91
CA PHE A 69 -2.57 -0.23 -5.84
C PHE A 69 -3.44 -1.44 -6.20
N LEU A 70 -4.60 -1.22 -6.83
CA LEU A 70 -5.49 -2.33 -7.25
C LEU A 70 -4.87 -3.25 -8.31
N GLN A 71 -3.88 -2.77 -9.06
CA GLN A 71 -3.13 -3.59 -10.04
C GLN A 71 -2.06 -4.47 -9.39
N ILE A 72 -1.70 -4.22 -8.12
CA ILE A 72 -0.70 -5.00 -7.41
C ILE A 72 -1.37 -6.29 -6.89
N PRO A 73 -0.84 -7.49 -7.21
CA PRO A 73 -1.45 -8.75 -6.78
C PRO A 73 -1.54 -8.92 -5.25
N ASN A 74 -0.51 -8.48 -4.53
CA ASN A 74 -0.48 -8.41 -3.08
C ASN A 74 0.04 -7.02 -2.69
N ILE A 75 -0.81 -6.20 -2.09
CA ILE A 75 -0.44 -4.86 -1.63
C ILE A 75 0.61 -4.99 -0.53
N PHE A 76 0.44 -5.97 0.37
CA PHE A 76 1.40 -6.29 1.42
C PHE A 76 2.35 -7.42 1.00
N ARG A 77 3.62 -7.31 1.41
CA ARG A 77 4.72 -8.19 1.04
C ARG A 77 4.91 -9.35 2.01
N THR A 78 4.64 -9.12 3.29
CA THR A 78 4.76 -10.12 4.34
C THR A 78 3.44 -10.84 4.55
N LYS A 79 3.53 -12.12 4.92
CA LYS A 79 2.35 -12.94 5.21
C LYS A 79 1.50 -12.34 6.34
N LEU A 80 2.16 -11.86 7.40
CA LEU A 80 1.52 -11.24 8.56
C LEU A 80 0.60 -10.09 8.13
N PHE A 81 1.10 -9.15 7.34
CA PHE A 81 0.29 -8.01 6.92
C PHE A 81 -0.71 -8.37 5.83
N SER A 82 -0.37 -9.30 4.93
CA SER A 82 -1.31 -9.75 3.92
C SER A 82 -2.56 -10.40 4.53
N GLU A 83 -2.38 -11.27 5.53
CA GLU A 83 -3.49 -11.94 6.21
C GLU A 83 -4.39 -10.95 6.97
N GLU A 84 -3.79 -9.95 7.62
CA GLU A 84 -4.53 -8.97 8.44
C GLU A 84 -5.17 -7.83 7.63
N PHE A 85 -4.47 -7.30 6.62
CA PHE A 85 -4.80 -5.99 6.04
C PHE A 85 -5.25 -6.03 4.57
N GLU A 86 -4.90 -7.06 3.79
CA GLU A 86 -5.11 -7.07 2.33
C GLU A 86 -6.61 -6.93 1.96
N GLN A 87 -7.49 -7.67 2.64
CA GLN A 87 -8.92 -7.63 2.34
C GLN A 87 -9.51 -6.24 2.62
N ASN A 88 -9.17 -5.65 3.77
CA ASN A 88 -9.64 -4.32 4.14
C ASN A 88 -9.05 -3.25 3.22
N ALA A 89 -7.77 -3.36 2.85
CA ALA A 89 -7.13 -2.45 1.91
C ALA A 89 -7.85 -2.42 0.57
N ARG A 90 -8.19 -3.58 0.02
CA ARG A 90 -8.96 -3.65 -1.23
C ARG A 90 -10.35 -3.05 -1.09
N LYS A 91 -11.08 -3.33 0.01
CA LYS A 91 -12.40 -2.73 0.27
C LYS A 91 -12.33 -1.21 0.36
N ASN A 92 -11.40 -0.70 1.16
CA ASN A 92 -11.19 0.73 1.39
C ASN A 92 -10.81 1.47 0.09
N ILE A 93 -9.84 0.93 -0.67
CA ILE A 93 -9.38 1.51 -1.93
C ILE A 93 -10.49 1.49 -2.99
N CYS A 94 -11.20 0.37 -3.15
CA CYS A 94 -12.32 0.28 -4.09
C CYS A 94 -13.43 1.27 -3.73
N GLY A 95 -13.80 1.37 -2.44
CA GLY A 95 -14.80 2.34 -1.99
C GLY A 95 -14.40 3.78 -2.28
N GLU A 96 -13.15 4.15 -2.01
CA GLU A 96 -12.66 5.50 -2.35
C GLU A 96 -12.62 5.75 -3.86
N VAL A 97 -12.26 4.74 -4.67
CA VAL A 97 -12.29 4.86 -6.14
C VAL A 97 -13.71 5.09 -6.65
N GLU A 98 -14.70 4.38 -6.12
CA GLU A 98 -16.11 4.57 -6.48
C GLU A 98 -16.62 5.96 -6.08
N GLU A 99 -16.35 6.39 -4.83
CA GLU A 99 -16.69 7.73 -4.33
C GLU A 99 -16.13 8.84 -5.24
N LEU A 100 -14.83 8.77 -5.56
CA LEU A 100 -14.17 9.78 -6.38
C LEU A 100 -14.55 9.71 -7.86
N SER A 101 -15.00 8.55 -8.35
CA SER A 101 -15.46 8.42 -9.75
C SER A 101 -16.87 8.98 -9.96
N ASN A 102 -17.70 8.95 -8.92
CA ASN A 102 -19.10 9.42 -8.98
C ASN A 102 -19.28 10.92 -8.72
N GLN A 103 -18.25 11.61 -8.24
CA GLN A 103 -18.23 13.07 -8.12
C GLN A 103 -17.97 13.68 -9.51
N ILE A 104 -19.03 13.99 -10.24
CA ILE A 104 -19.02 14.74 -11.52
C ILE A 104 -19.30 16.21 -11.23
#